data_AF-A0A3B5BNA2-F1
#
_entry.id   AF-A0A3B5BNA2-F1
#
_cell.length_a   1.000
_cell.length_b   1.000
_cell.length_c   1.000
_cell.angle_alpha   90.00
_cell.angle_beta   90.00
_cell.angle_gamma   90.00
#
_symmetry.space_group_name_H-M   'P 1'
#
loop_
_entity.id
_entity.type
_entity.pdbx_description
1 polymer ?
#
loop_
_entity_poly.entity_id
_entity_poly.type
_entity_poly.pdbx_seq_one_letter_code
_entity_poly.pdbx_strand_id
1 'polypeptide(L)'
;MDWFHCNQCFTKRGSKFAVSSCGHICCEACIQSQCSVCGASCSYLAISDEMKPQEKVFFKDPMKLIQSRMQHITQIATFQQTQMERVIAHFKHKSIELERRLKEVTEQAYQLSELKRENADLKKQLSELKRETAELKKPLSQRRQVSPGQFHTETQRMTLPVAVTSPTPTSFSTPTTQTPNVLQLPFMSGLSVQSPRH
;
A
#
# COMPACT_ATOMS: atom_id res chain seq x y z
N MET A 1 -14.31 -34.15 -36.61
CA MET A 1 -14.05 -32.87 -37.30
C MET A 1 -15.30 -32.57 -38.10
N ASP A 2 -16.25 -31.84 -37.50
CA ASP A 2 -17.66 -32.01 -37.89
C ASP A 2 -18.22 -30.83 -38.70
N TRP A 3 -17.49 -29.71 -38.69
CA TRP A 3 -17.93 -28.45 -39.29
C TRP A 3 -17.61 -28.32 -40.78
N PHE A 4 -16.55 -28.99 -41.28
CA PHE A 4 -16.14 -28.92 -42.68
C PHE A 4 -16.39 -30.22 -43.45
N HIS A 5 -16.42 -30.11 -44.77
CA HIS A 5 -16.63 -31.18 -45.74
C HIS A 5 -15.82 -30.86 -47.01
N CYS A 6 -15.77 -31.78 -47.97
CA CYS A 6 -15.23 -31.47 -49.28
C CYS A 6 -16.17 -30.52 -50.02
N ASN A 7 -15.70 -29.34 -50.44
CA ASN A 7 -16.51 -28.34 -51.12
C ASN A 7 -16.88 -28.74 -52.57
N GLN A 8 -16.29 -29.82 -53.10
CA GLN A 8 -16.62 -30.37 -54.42
C GLN A 8 -17.73 -31.43 -54.38
N CYS A 9 -17.52 -32.48 -53.58
CA CYS A 9 -18.41 -33.65 -53.54
C CYS A 9 -19.24 -33.73 -52.26
N PHE A 10 -19.13 -32.74 -51.37
CA PHE A 10 -19.86 -32.61 -50.11
C PHE A 10 -19.67 -33.78 -49.13
N THR A 11 -18.69 -34.67 -49.38
CA THR A 11 -18.39 -35.76 -48.46
C THR A 11 -17.77 -35.24 -47.17
N LYS A 12 -18.31 -35.73 -46.05
CA LYS A 12 -17.65 -35.70 -44.74
C LYS A 12 -16.83 -36.97 -44.49
N ARG A 13 -17.01 -37.99 -45.35
CA ARG A 13 -16.29 -39.26 -45.27
C ARG A 13 -14.93 -39.11 -45.94
N GLY A 14 -13.88 -39.33 -45.17
CA GLY A 14 -12.49 -39.23 -45.60
C GLY A 14 -11.60 -38.99 -44.39
N SER A 15 -10.38 -39.53 -44.41
CA SER A 15 -9.38 -39.32 -43.34
C SER A 15 -8.47 -38.12 -43.61
N LYS A 16 -8.40 -37.66 -44.86
CA LYS A 16 -7.47 -36.61 -45.29
C LYS A 16 -8.19 -35.54 -46.12
N PHE A 17 -8.09 -34.31 -45.65
CA PHE A 17 -8.56 -33.11 -46.33
C PHE A 17 -7.41 -32.14 -46.51
N ALA A 18 -7.49 -31.29 -47.53
CA ALA A 18 -6.57 -30.19 -47.74
C ALA A 18 -7.35 -28.91 -48.02
N VAL A 19 -6.80 -27.77 -47.60
CA VAL A 19 -7.30 -26.44 -47.96
C VAL A 19 -6.45 -25.86 -49.07
N SER A 20 -7.09 -25.32 -50.10
CA SER A 20 -6.42 -24.64 -51.21
C SER A 20 -6.05 -23.20 -50.82
N SER A 21 -5.10 -22.58 -51.54
CA SER A 21 -4.76 -21.16 -51.37
C SER A 21 -5.91 -20.20 -51.66
N CYS A 22 -6.94 -20.64 -52.39
CA CYS A 22 -8.19 -19.87 -52.57
C CYS A 22 -9.26 -20.14 -51.49
N GLY A 23 -8.95 -20.95 -50.47
CA GLY A 23 -9.81 -21.18 -49.30
C GLY A 23 -10.81 -22.34 -49.42
N HIS A 24 -10.78 -23.14 -50.50
CA HIS A 24 -11.66 -24.29 -50.65
C HIS A 24 -11.08 -25.53 -49.97
N ILE A 25 -11.93 -26.28 -49.26
CA ILE A 25 -11.56 -27.53 -48.61
C ILE A 25 -11.91 -28.68 -49.55
N CYS A 26 -10.94 -29.57 -49.84
CA CYS A 26 -11.11 -30.71 -50.73
C CYS A 26 -10.68 -32.00 -50.01
N CYS A 27 -11.40 -33.11 -50.26
CA CYS A 27 -10.90 -34.43 -49.89
C CYS A 27 -9.80 -34.87 -50.88
N GLU A 28 -8.96 -35.82 -50.47
CA GLU A 28 -7.85 -36.37 -51.29
C GLU A 28 -8.27 -36.76 -52.71
N ALA A 29 -9.48 -37.33 -52.89
CA ALA A 29 -10.00 -37.74 -54.21
C ALA A 29 -10.40 -36.57 -55.12
N CYS A 30 -10.67 -35.38 -54.58
CA CYS A 30 -11.06 -34.19 -55.34
C CYS A 30 -9.91 -33.19 -55.55
N ILE A 31 -8.71 -33.48 -55.03
CA ILE A 31 -7.53 -32.65 -55.26
C ILE A 31 -7.05 -32.88 -56.70
N GLN A 32 -6.87 -31.79 -57.44
CA GLN A 32 -6.42 -31.76 -58.84
C GLN A 32 -5.36 -30.66 -59.03
N SER A 33 -4.83 -30.52 -60.25
CA SER A 33 -3.85 -29.46 -60.58
C SER A 33 -4.45 -28.05 -60.49
N GLN A 34 -5.76 -27.92 -60.70
CA GLN A 34 -6.54 -26.69 -60.52
C GLN A 34 -7.61 -26.91 -59.46
N CYS A 35 -8.06 -25.83 -58.82
CA CYS A 35 -9.11 -25.92 -57.82
C CYS A 35 -10.41 -26.42 -58.44
N SER A 36 -10.92 -27.56 -57.97
CA SER A 36 -12.15 -28.17 -58.51
C SER A 36 -13.40 -27.29 -58.33
N VAL A 37 -13.38 -26.37 -57.35
CA VAL A 37 -14.53 -25.51 -57.01
C VAL A 37 -14.56 -24.21 -57.82
N CYS A 38 -13.41 -23.53 -58.00
CA CYS A 38 -13.34 -22.23 -58.66
C CYS A 38 -12.42 -22.16 -59.89
N GLY A 39 -11.74 -23.25 -60.25
CA GLY A 39 -10.84 -23.33 -61.41
C GLY A 39 -9.48 -22.64 -61.25
N ALA A 40 -9.24 -21.93 -60.15
CA ALA A 40 -7.97 -21.23 -59.93
C ALA A 40 -6.79 -22.21 -59.75
N SER A 41 -5.60 -21.80 -60.22
CA SER A 41 -4.35 -22.52 -59.88
C SER A 41 -4.04 -22.31 -58.40
N CYS A 42 -3.98 -23.39 -57.62
CA CYS A 42 -3.86 -23.33 -56.17
C CYS A 42 -2.83 -24.30 -55.63
N SER A 43 -2.11 -23.89 -54.59
CA SER A 43 -1.39 -24.82 -53.71
C SER A 43 -2.35 -25.41 -52.69
N TYR A 44 -2.09 -26.62 -52.24
CA TYR A 44 -2.88 -27.31 -51.23
C TYR A 44 -2.07 -27.56 -49.95
N LEU A 45 -2.66 -27.24 -48.80
CA LEU A 45 -2.11 -27.51 -47.49
C LEU A 45 -2.96 -28.59 -46.80
N ALA A 46 -2.34 -29.69 -46.39
CA ALA A 46 -3.03 -30.76 -45.69
C ALA A 46 -3.56 -30.29 -44.33
N ILE A 47 -4.85 -30.50 -44.08
CA ILE A 47 -5.49 -30.22 -42.79
C ILE A 47 -5.14 -31.37 -41.85
N SER A 48 -4.19 -31.12 -40.94
CA SER A 48 -3.57 -32.14 -40.11
C SER A 48 -3.09 -31.55 -38.78
N ASP A 49 -2.62 -32.40 -37.86
CA ASP A 49 -2.14 -31.93 -36.57
C ASP A 49 -0.77 -31.24 -36.65
N GLU A 50 -0.03 -31.49 -37.73
CA GLU A 50 1.31 -31.01 -38.04
C GLU A 50 1.32 -29.60 -38.66
N MET A 51 0.16 -29.00 -38.93
CA MET A 51 0.04 -27.62 -39.43
C MET A 51 0.67 -26.61 -38.47
N LYS A 52 1.15 -25.48 -39.01
CA LYS A 52 1.66 -24.38 -38.17
C LYS A 52 0.54 -23.89 -37.24
N PRO A 53 0.84 -23.48 -36.00
CA PRO A 53 -0.17 -23.04 -35.04
C PRO A 53 -1.11 -21.93 -35.57
N GLN A 54 -0.57 -21.01 -36.39
CA GLN A 54 -1.30 -19.91 -37.02
C GLN A 54 -2.32 -20.37 -38.06
N GLU A 55 -2.06 -21.49 -38.74
CA GLU A 55 -2.96 -22.06 -39.76
C GLU A 55 -3.97 -23.00 -39.07
N LYS A 56 -3.51 -23.76 -38.06
CA LYS A 56 -4.32 -24.71 -37.30
C LYS A 56 -5.47 -24.02 -36.54
N VAL A 57 -5.32 -22.76 -36.14
CA VAL A 57 -6.34 -22.03 -35.38
C VAL A 57 -7.68 -21.92 -36.13
N PHE A 58 -7.66 -21.85 -37.47
CA PHE A 58 -8.87 -21.76 -38.30
C PHE A 58 -9.70 -23.06 -38.30
N PHE A 59 -9.10 -24.18 -37.91
CA PHE A 59 -9.74 -25.49 -37.86
C PHE A 59 -10.08 -25.94 -36.43
N LYS A 60 -9.75 -25.11 -35.43
CA LYS A 60 -10.11 -25.36 -34.03
C LYS A 60 -11.55 -24.92 -33.74
N ASP A 61 -12.12 -25.51 -32.71
CA ASP A 61 -13.44 -25.14 -32.18
C ASP A 61 -13.41 -23.69 -31.64
N PRO A 62 -14.24 -22.77 -32.19
CA PRO A 62 -14.31 -21.38 -31.72
C PRO A 62 -14.74 -21.31 -30.25
N MET A 63 -15.64 -22.21 -29.84
CA MET A 63 -15.83 -22.77 -28.48
C MET A 63 -14.65 -22.57 -27.53
N LYS A 64 -13.67 -23.42 -27.79
CA LYS A 64 -12.49 -23.64 -26.97
C LYS A 64 -11.49 -22.51 -27.10
N LEU A 65 -11.39 -21.88 -28.27
CA LEU A 65 -10.52 -20.71 -28.46
C LEU A 65 -10.97 -19.54 -27.61
N ILE A 66 -12.27 -19.24 -27.60
CA ILE A 66 -12.84 -18.16 -26.78
C ILE A 66 -12.65 -18.50 -25.31
N GLN A 67 -12.98 -19.72 -24.88
CA GLN A 67 -12.80 -20.15 -23.50
C GLN A 67 -11.35 -20.00 -23.03
N SER A 68 -10.38 -20.47 -23.80
CA SER A 68 -8.95 -20.37 -23.46
C SER A 68 -8.50 -18.91 -23.34
N ARG A 69 -8.90 -18.04 -24.28
CA ARG A 69 -8.57 -16.61 -24.21
C ARG A 69 -9.24 -15.92 -23.02
N MET A 70 -10.49 -16.26 -22.73
CA MET A 70 -11.22 -15.72 -21.58
C MET A 70 -10.54 -16.11 -20.26
N GLN A 71 -10.04 -17.33 -20.11
CA GLN A 71 -9.30 -17.74 -18.92
C GLN A 71 -8.09 -16.84 -18.64
N HIS A 72 -7.31 -16.51 -19.68
CA HIS A 72 -6.18 -15.58 -19.54
C HIS A 72 -6.63 -14.16 -19.16
N ILE A 73 -7.71 -13.66 -19.77
CA ILE A 73 -8.26 -12.34 -19.44
C ILE A 73 -8.76 -12.29 -18.00
N THR A 74 -9.44 -13.35 -17.53
CA THR A 74 -9.87 -13.47 -16.13
C THR A 74 -8.68 -13.43 -15.17
N GLN A 75 -7.60 -14.16 -15.47
CA GLN A 75 -6.39 -14.13 -14.63
C GLN A 75 -5.79 -12.71 -14.52
N ILE A 76 -5.73 -11.98 -15.64
CA ILE A 76 -5.26 -10.59 -15.66
C ILE A 76 -6.19 -9.70 -14.81
N ALA A 77 -7.50 -9.83 -14.99
CA ALA A 77 -8.49 -9.06 -14.24
C ALA A 77 -8.38 -9.32 -12.73
N THR A 78 -8.25 -10.58 -12.32
CA THR A 78 -8.05 -10.95 -10.91
C THR A 78 -6.79 -10.32 -10.33
N PHE A 79 -5.67 -10.38 -11.06
CA PHE A 79 -4.44 -9.74 -10.62
C PHE A 79 -4.62 -8.23 -10.41
N GLN A 80 -5.21 -7.54 -11.37
CA GLN A 80 -5.47 -6.09 -11.29
C GLN A 80 -6.40 -5.75 -10.13
N GLN A 81 -7.46 -6.54 -9.92
CA GLN A 81 -8.37 -6.37 -8.78
C GLN A 81 -7.63 -6.53 -7.45
N THR A 82 -6.81 -7.55 -7.29
CA THR A 82 -6.00 -7.75 -6.07
C THR A 82 -5.05 -6.59 -5.81
N GLN A 83 -4.46 -5.97 -6.84
CA GLN A 83 -3.64 -4.77 -6.66
C GLN A 83 -4.46 -3.60 -6.14
N MET A 84 -5.66 -3.38 -6.70
CA MET A 84 -6.57 -2.33 -6.26
C MET A 84 -6.99 -2.53 -4.80
N GLU A 85 -7.34 -3.76 -4.41
CA GLU A 85 -7.72 -4.11 -3.05
C GLU A 85 -6.62 -3.81 -2.03
N ARG A 86 -5.35 -4.02 -2.39
CA ARG A 86 -4.20 -3.66 -1.55
C ARG A 86 -4.11 -2.16 -1.30
N VAL A 87 -4.33 -1.36 -2.34
CA VAL A 87 -4.35 0.11 -2.24
C VAL A 87 -5.49 0.56 -1.33
N ILE A 88 -6.70 0.04 -1.54
CA ILE A 88 -7.87 0.32 -0.70
C ILE A 88 -7.58 -0.03 0.76
N ALA A 89 -7.03 -1.22 1.02
CA ALA A 89 -6.68 -1.66 2.37
C ALA A 89 -5.66 -0.74 3.04
N HIS A 90 -4.62 -0.31 2.31
CA HIS A 90 -3.61 0.62 2.81
C HIS A 90 -4.23 1.94 3.27
N PHE A 91 -5.04 2.57 2.42
CA PHE A 91 -5.65 3.85 2.74
C PHE A 91 -6.74 3.74 3.81
N LYS A 92 -7.48 2.63 3.84
CA LYS A 92 -8.43 2.35 4.92
C LYS A 92 -7.73 2.26 6.28
N HIS A 93 -6.62 1.52 6.36
CA HIS A 93 -5.82 1.43 7.58
C HIS A 93 -5.26 2.79 7.98
N LYS A 94 -4.76 3.57 7.01
CA LYS A 94 -4.24 4.92 7.26
C LYS A 94 -5.32 5.86 7.79
N SER A 95 -6.55 5.78 7.29
CA SER A 95 -7.68 6.58 7.78
C SER A 95 -7.96 6.29 9.25
N ILE A 96 -8.08 5.01 9.61
CA ILE A 96 -8.35 4.58 11.00
C ILE A 96 -7.26 5.07 11.95
N GLU A 97 -6.00 4.96 11.55
CA GLU A 97 -4.87 5.44 12.36
C GLU A 97 -4.88 6.96 12.54
N LEU A 98 -5.24 7.72 11.50
CA LEU A 98 -5.37 9.17 11.60
C LEU A 98 -6.56 9.58 12.48
N GLU A 99 -7.70 8.89 12.37
CA GLU A 99 -8.85 9.11 13.24
C GLU A 99 -8.52 8.84 14.72
N ARG A 100 -7.75 7.78 15.01
CA ARG A 100 -7.27 7.48 16.36
C ARG A 100 -6.38 8.62 16.90
N ARG A 101 -5.39 9.05 16.12
CA ARG A 101 -4.50 10.16 16.51
C ARG A 101 -5.26 11.46 16.73
N LEU A 102 -6.26 11.75 15.89
CA LEU A 102 -7.08 12.94 16.05
C LEU A 102 -7.83 12.95 17.39
N LYS A 103 -8.40 11.81 17.80
CA LYS A 103 -9.04 11.66 19.11
C LYS A 103 -8.06 11.89 20.25
N GLU A 104 -6.86 11.31 20.17
CA GLU A 104 -5.81 11.50 21.18
C GLU A 104 -5.37 12.95 21.32
N VAL A 105 -5.14 13.64 20.20
CA VAL A 105 -4.77 15.06 20.21
C VAL A 105 -5.90 15.93 20.76
N THR A 106 -7.15 15.59 20.45
CA THR A 106 -8.32 16.32 20.97
C THR A 106 -8.42 16.17 22.49
N GLU A 107 -8.24 14.97 23.01
CA GLU A 107 -8.24 14.69 24.46
C GLU A 107 -7.08 15.40 25.17
N GLN A 108 -5.87 15.35 24.59
CA GLN A 108 -4.71 16.06 25.12
C GLN A 108 -4.94 17.58 25.14
N ALA A 109 -5.57 18.14 24.11
CA ALA A 109 -5.90 19.56 24.05
C ALA A 109 -6.89 19.95 25.16
N TYR A 110 -7.89 19.09 25.42
CA TYR A 110 -8.81 19.26 26.54
C TYR A 110 -8.06 19.24 27.89
N GLN A 111 -7.27 18.22 28.17
CA GLN A 111 -6.50 18.10 29.43
C GLN A 111 -5.54 19.28 29.63
N LEU A 112 -4.88 19.73 28.56
CA LEU A 112 -3.99 20.89 28.62
C LEU A 112 -4.74 22.19 28.92
N SER A 113 -6.00 22.32 28.46
CA SER A 113 -6.85 23.46 28.80
C SER A 113 -7.24 23.46 30.29
N GLU A 114 -7.56 22.30 30.85
CA GLU A 114 -7.90 22.13 32.27
C GLU A 114 -6.70 22.45 33.17
N LEU A 115 -5.54 21.87 32.85
CA LEU A 115 -4.28 22.15 33.57
C LEU A 115 -3.89 23.63 33.49
N LYS A 116 -4.11 24.30 32.36
CA LYS A 116 -3.88 25.75 32.24
C LYS A 116 -4.78 26.54 33.19
N ARG A 117 -6.05 26.14 33.33
CA ARG A 117 -7.00 26.78 34.25
C ARG A 117 -6.58 26.57 35.71
N GLU A 118 -6.24 25.36 36.10
CA GLU A 118 -5.75 25.06 37.45
C GLU A 118 -4.45 25.81 37.78
N ASN A 119 -3.51 25.88 36.83
CA ASN A 119 -2.26 26.60 37.01
C ASN A 119 -2.48 28.11 37.21
N ALA A 120 -3.48 28.68 36.52
CA ALA A 120 -3.87 30.07 36.71
C ALA A 120 -4.47 30.31 38.11
N ASP A 121 -5.33 29.40 38.59
CA ASP A 121 -5.93 29.48 39.93
C ASP A 121 -4.87 29.34 41.03
N LEU A 122 -3.98 28.33 40.93
CA LEU A 122 -2.88 28.14 41.87
C LEU A 122 -1.93 29.35 41.91
N LYS A 123 -1.64 29.98 40.76
CA LYS A 123 -0.85 31.22 40.72
C LYS A 123 -1.55 32.36 41.48
N LYS A 124 -2.87 32.47 41.36
CA LYS A 124 -3.67 33.45 42.11
C LYS A 124 -3.58 33.19 43.61
N GLN A 125 -3.84 31.96 44.06
CA GLN A 125 -3.75 31.57 45.46
C GLN A 125 -2.35 31.82 46.05
N LEU A 126 -1.29 31.47 45.30
CA LEU A 126 0.10 31.72 45.72
C LEU A 126 0.39 33.21 45.89
N SER A 127 -0.15 34.08 45.04
CA SER A 127 0.03 35.53 45.16
C SER A 127 -0.68 36.09 46.41
N GLU A 128 -1.86 35.56 46.73
CA GLU A 128 -2.67 35.95 47.88
C GLU A 128 -2.00 35.53 49.19
N LEU A 129 -1.57 34.27 49.30
CA LEU A 129 -0.81 33.77 50.45
C LEU A 129 0.50 34.55 50.67
N LYS A 130 1.22 34.90 49.59
CA LYS A 130 2.43 35.73 49.70
C LYS A 130 2.13 37.10 50.28
N ARG A 131 1.02 37.73 49.87
CA ARG A 131 0.57 39.03 50.41
C ARG A 131 0.24 38.90 51.91
N GLU A 132 -0.57 37.91 52.29
CA GLU A 132 -0.92 37.66 53.69
C GLU A 132 0.31 37.39 54.57
N THR A 133 1.24 36.58 54.07
CA THR A 133 2.49 36.28 54.78
C THR A 133 3.34 37.55 54.97
N ALA A 134 3.36 38.46 53.98
CA ALA A 134 4.06 39.73 54.09
C ALA A 134 3.40 40.66 55.12
N GLU A 135 2.07 40.75 55.13
CA GLU A 135 1.31 41.53 56.11
C GLU A 135 1.51 41.01 57.55
N LEU A 136 1.43 39.70 57.76
CA LEU A 136 1.65 39.08 59.07
C LEU A 136 3.09 39.23 59.58
N LYS A 137 4.09 39.31 58.69
CA LYS A 137 5.48 39.55 59.08
C LYS A 137 5.75 40.98 59.57
N LYS A 138 5.00 42.00 59.11
CA LYS A 138 5.18 43.41 59.52
C LYS A 138 5.10 43.62 61.05
N PRO A 139 4.06 43.15 61.78
CA PRO A 139 3.99 43.32 63.23
C PRO A 139 5.05 42.50 63.98
N LEU A 140 5.51 41.36 63.45
CA LEU A 140 6.60 40.58 64.04
C LEU A 140 7.95 41.32 63.99
N SER A 141 8.23 42.05 62.90
CA SER A 141 9.40 42.93 62.82
C SER A 141 9.29 44.15 63.74
N GLN A 142 8.09 44.72 63.92
CA GLN A 142 7.85 45.84 64.84
C GLN A 142 8.04 45.42 66.31
N ARG A 143 7.52 44.25 66.72
CA ARG A 143 7.68 43.73 68.09
C ARG A 143 9.14 43.40 68.42
N ARG A 144 9.95 43.03 67.43
CA ARG A 144 11.39 42.77 67.59
C ARG A 144 12.22 44.05 67.83
N GLN A 145 11.72 45.23 67.43
CA GLN A 145 12.40 46.51 67.64
C GLN A 145 12.10 47.17 68.99
N VAL A 146 11.11 46.67 69.75
CA VAL A 146 10.62 47.30 71.01
C VAL A 146 11.07 46.56 72.28
N SER A 147 11.87 45.48 72.18
CA SER A 147 12.50 44.85 73.36
C SER A 147 13.97 45.24 73.49
N PRO A 148 14.37 46.01 74.52
CA PRO A 148 15.75 46.06 74.96
C PRO A 148 16.03 44.84 75.83
N GLY A 149 16.64 43.82 75.25
CA GLY A 149 17.02 42.61 75.97
C GLY A 149 18.11 41.86 75.24
N GLN A 150 19.36 42.12 75.61
CA GLN A 150 20.51 41.33 75.20
C GLN A 150 20.32 39.88 75.63
N PHE A 151 20.17 38.98 74.67
CA PHE A 151 20.53 37.58 74.85
C PHE A 151 21.50 37.19 73.76
N HIS A 152 22.78 37.19 74.12
CA HIS A 152 23.78 36.42 73.42
C HIS A 152 23.33 34.95 73.45
N THR A 153 23.02 34.40 72.28
CA THR A 153 23.00 32.94 72.10
C THR A 153 24.01 32.61 71.04
N GLU A 154 25.00 31.87 71.52
CA GLU A 154 26.18 31.37 70.85
C GLU A 154 25.79 30.55 69.63
N THR A 155 26.43 30.88 68.50
CA THR A 155 26.16 30.24 67.21
C THR A 155 26.77 28.84 67.19
N GLN A 156 26.01 27.84 67.62
CA GLN A 156 26.28 26.47 67.20
C GLN A 156 25.92 26.32 65.72
N ARG A 157 26.96 26.37 64.86
CA ARG A 157 26.91 25.90 63.48
C ARG A 157 26.53 24.42 63.47
N MET A 158 25.25 24.11 63.29
CA MET A 158 24.87 22.80 62.77
C MET A 158 25.12 22.80 61.26
N THR A 159 26.17 22.09 60.84
CA THR A 159 26.44 21.77 59.45
C THR A 159 25.31 20.84 58.97
N LEU A 160 24.44 21.34 58.11
CA LEU A 160 23.49 20.49 57.38
C LEU A 160 24.28 19.69 56.32
N PRO A 161 24.08 18.36 56.21
CA PRO A 161 24.70 17.61 55.14
C PRO A 161 24.13 18.04 53.80
N VAL A 162 25.03 18.50 52.93
CA VAL A 162 24.76 18.80 51.53
C VAL A 162 24.56 17.47 50.81
N ALA A 163 23.31 17.15 50.46
CA ALA A 163 23.01 16.14 49.46
C ALA A 163 23.07 16.79 48.08
N VAL A 164 24.24 16.71 47.46
CA VAL A 164 24.48 16.89 46.02
C VAL A 164 24.82 15.47 45.55
N THR A 165 24.02 14.80 44.71
CA THR A 165 23.95 15.05 43.26
C THR A 165 22.67 14.47 42.62
N SER A 166 22.03 15.30 41.79
CA SER A 166 21.39 15.07 40.47
C SER A 166 20.83 13.69 40.09
N PRO A 167 19.54 13.60 39.68
CA PRO A 167 19.14 12.64 38.66
C PRO A 167 19.60 13.17 37.29
N THR A 168 20.48 12.41 36.64
CA THR A 168 20.87 12.55 35.25
C THR A 168 19.63 12.50 34.36
N PRO A 169 19.46 13.40 33.37
CA PRO A 169 18.46 13.22 32.34
C PRO A 169 18.94 12.08 31.43
N THR A 170 18.22 10.96 31.43
CA THR A 170 18.35 9.95 30.38
C THR A 170 17.99 10.63 29.07
N SER A 171 18.98 10.79 28.20
CA SER A 171 18.83 11.22 26.83
C SER A 171 17.87 10.27 26.11
N PHE A 172 16.61 10.68 25.97
CA PHE A 172 15.76 10.15 24.92
C PHE A 172 16.27 10.74 23.61
N SER A 173 17.04 9.93 22.88
CA SER A 173 17.28 10.15 21.47
C SER A 173 15.93 10.29 20.78
N THR A 174 15.68 11.46 20.22
CA THR A 174 14.66 11.68 19.20
C THR A 174 14.99 10.74 18.05
N PRO A 175 14.05 9.90 17.55
CA PRO A 175 14.15 9.45 16.17
C PRO A 175 13.84 10.69 15.32
N THR A 176 14.87 11.29 14.75
CA THR A 176 14.72 12.20 13.64
C THR A 176 13.95 11.45 12.55
N THR A 177 12.73 11.90 12.28
CA THR A 177 12.03 11.61 11.03
C THR A 177 12.85 12.25 9.91
N GLN A 178 13.82 11.51 9.38
CA GLN A 178 14.31 11.78 8.04
C GLN A 178 13.23 11.34 7.09
N THR A 179 12.73 12.31 6.33
CA THR A 179 12.00 12.09 5.09
C THR A 179 12.79 11.13 4.19
N PRO A 180 12.22 10.00 3.75
CA PRO A 180 12.78 9.25 2.64
C PRO A 180 12.35 9.98 1.36
N ASN A 181 13.21 10.84 0.84
CA ASN A 181 13.16 11.18 -0.56
C ASN A 181 14.26 10.37 -1.23
N VAL A 182 13.91 9.18 -1.71
CA VAL A 182 14.24 8.63 -3.04
C VAL A 182 13.46 7.31 -3.13
N LEU A 183 12.49 7.28 -4.05
CA LEU A 183 11.94 6.06 -4.63
C LEU A 183 13.09 5.19 -5.15
N GLN A 184 13.52 4.21 -4.38
CA GLN A 184 14.31 3.11 -4.90
C GLN A 184 13.46 1.85 -4.82
N LEU A 185 12.61 1.70 -5.84
CA LEU A 185 12.05 0.41 -6.22
C LEU A 185 13.23 -0.55 -6.38
N PRO A 186 13.32 -1.66 -5.63
CA PRO A 186 14.15 -2.76 -6.05
C PRO A 186 13.50 -3.31 -7.32
N PHE A 187 14.10 -2.90 -8.44
CA PHE A 187 13.78 -3.41 -9.76
C PHE A 187 13.74 -4.93 -9.72
N MET A 188 12.73 -5.46 -10.38
CA MET A 188 12.53 -6.87 -10.65
C MET A 188 13.83 -7.50 -11.17
N SER A 189 14.45 -8.34 -10.35
CA SER A 189 15.38 -9.33 -10.86
C SER A 189 14.53 -10.49 -11.37
N GLY A 190 14.37 -10.55 -12.70
CA GLY A 190 13.96 -11.76 -13.39
C GLY A 190 12.54 -11.81 -13.92
N LEU A 191 12.24 -11.01 -14.95
CA LEU A 191 11.43 -11.48 -16.08
C LEU A 191 12.01 -10.86 -17.35
N SER A 192 12.90 -11.63 -18.00
CA SER A 192 13.40 -11.37 -19.34
C SER A 192 12.22 -11.44 -20.33
N VAL A 193 11.64 -10.30 -20.67
CA VAL A 193 10.74 -10.19 -21.81
C VAL A 193 11.60 -9.83 -23.02
N GLN A 194 12.00 -10.84 -23.78
CA GLN A 194 12.45 -10.63 -25.15
C GLN A 194 11.29 -10.07 -25.97
N SER A 195 11.47 -8.86 -26.48
CA SER A 195 10.60 -8.23 -27.47
C SER A 195 10.93 -8.83 -28.85
N PRO A 196 9.95 -9.29 -29.63
CA PRO A 196 10.18 -9.54 -31.05
C PRO A 196 10.09 -8.20 -31.79
N ARG A 197 11.21 -7.75 -32.35
CA ARG A 197 11.20 -6.93 -33.56
C ARG A 197 10.90 -7.83 -34.75
N HIS A 198 10.16 -7.25 -35.69
CA HIS A 198 9.70 -7.73 -37.01
C HIS A 198 8.28 -8.30 -37.02
#